data_AF-A0A4Q7CLN3-F1
#
_entry.id   AF-A0A4Q7CLN3-F1
#
_cell.length_a   1.000
_cell.length_b   1.000
_cell.length_c   1.000
_cell.angle_alpha   90.00
_cell.angle_beta   90.00
_cell.angle_gamma   90.00
#
_symmetry.space_group_name_H-M   'P 1'
#
loop_
_entity.id
_entity.type
_entity.pdbx_description
1 polymer ?
#
loop_
_entity_poly.entity_id
_entity_poly.type
_entity_poly.pdbx_seq_one_letter_code
_entity_poly.pdbx_strand_id
1 'polypeptide(L)' 'MSARGPLWGVGLGPGDPELVTVKAARVIGAADVVAYH' A
#
# COMPACT_ATOMS: atom_id res chain seq x y z
N MET A 1 -16.72 12.81 -16.49
CA MET A 1 -16.53 12.61 -15.03
C MET A 1 -15.14 12.07 -14.81
N SER A 2 -14.28 12.75 -14.04
CA SER A 2 -13.00 12.17 -13.64
C SER A 2 -13.28 11.03 -12.66
N ALA A 3 -12.95 9.79 -13.03
CA ALA A 3 -13.05 8.68 -12.09
C ALA A 3 -12.00 8.90 -10.99
N ARG A 4 -12.41 8.75 -9.73
CA ARG A 4 -11.47 8.78 -8.61
C ARG A 4 -10.78 7.41 -8.54
N GLY A 5 -9.45 7.43 -8.50
CA GLY A 5 -8.65 6.24 -8.21
C GLY A 5 -8.93 5.71 -6.80
N PRO A 6 -8.67 4.41 -6.55
CA PRO A 6 -8.89 3.82 -5.23
C PRO A 6 -7.85 4.33 -4.22
N LEU A 7 -8.30 4.60 -2.99
CA LEU A 7 -7.42 4.86 -1.85
C LEU A 7 -7.35 3.59 -0.99
N TRP A 8 -6.15 3.11 -0.68
CA TRP A 8 -5.90 1.95 0.16
C TRP A 8 -5.17 2.34 1.44
N GLY A 9 -5.68 1.91 2.58
CA GLY A 9 -4.92 1.88 3.84
C GLY A 9 -4.35 0.49 4.04
N VAL A 10 -3.04 0.40 4.32
CA VAL A 10 -2.34 -0.87 4.56
C VAL A 10 -1.38 -0.74 5.74
N GLY A 11 -1.19 -1.83 6.49
CA GLY A 11 -0.17 -1.92 7.53
C GLY A 11 1.15 -2.46 6.97
N LEU A 12 2.27 -1.91 7.44
CA LEU A 12 3.63 -2.32 7.05
C LEU A 12 4.18 -3.50 7.87
N GLY A 13 3.53 -3.85 8.98
CA GLY A 13 4.09 -4.78 9.96
C GLY A 13 4.96 -4.05 11.00
N PRO A 14 5.75 -4.79 11.80
CA PRO A 14 6.50 -4.24 12.94
C PRO A 14 7.86 -3.62 12.55
N GLY A 15 8.24 -3.63 11.27
CA GLY A 15 9.48 -3.01 10.76
C GLY A 15 10.32 -3.93 9.86
N ASP A 16 10.22 -5.25 10.04
CA ASP A 16 10.84 -6.23 9.13
C ASP A 16 9.98 -6.35 7.84
N PRO A 17 10.54 -6.07 6.65
CA PRO A 17 9.81 -6.17 5.38
C PRO A 17 9.22 -7.56 5.10
N GLU A 18 9.85 -8.64 5.58
CA GLU A 18 9.35 -10.00 5.37
C GLU A 18 8.05 -10.28 6.13
N LEU A 19 7.69 -9.42 7.10
CA LEU A 19 6.48 -9.53 7.89
C LEU A 19 5.30 -8.73 7.31
N VAL A 20 5.47 -8.08 6.15
CA VAL A 20 4.37 -7.42 5.46
C VAL A 20 3.38 -8.46 4.91
N THR A 21 2.08 -8.13 4.90
CA THR A 21 1.11 -9.03 4.24
C THR A 21 1.31 -9.03 2.73
N VAL A 22 1.11 -10.18 2.09
CA VAL A 22 1.21 -10.33 0.62
C VAL A 22 0.30 -9.33 -0.12
N LYS A 23 -0.87 -9.01 0.43
CA LYS A 23 -1.79 -8.02 -0.16
C LYS A 23 -1.22 -6.60 -0.06
N ALA A 24 -0.65 -6.22 1.09
CA ALA A 24 -0.05 -4.91 1.25
C ALA A 24 1.14 -4.73 0.30
N ALA A 25 2.03 -5.74 0.18
CA ALA A 25 3.13 -5.71 -0.78
C ALA A 25 2.64 -5.51 -2.23
N ARG A 26 1.58 -6.22 -2.64
CA ARG A 26 0.98 -6.08 -3.98
C ARG A 26 0.37 -4.70 -4.23
N VAL A 27 -0.37 -4.17 -3.24
CA VAL A 27 -1.01 -2.85 -3.35
C VAL A 27 0.04 -1.75 -3.40
N ILE A 28 1.04 -1.79 -2.51
CA ILE A 28 2.14 -0.82 -2.48
C ILE A 28 2.93 -0.88 -3.80
N GLY A 29 3.28 -2.08 -4.27
CA GLY A 29 4.05 -2.25 -5.51
C GLY A 29 3.30 -1.83 -6.78
N ALA A 30 1.97 -1.75 -6.76
CA ALA A 30 1.14 -1.33 -7.88
C ALA A 30 0.65 0.14 -7.76
N ALA A 31 0.92 0.80 -6.63
CA ALA A 31 0.43 2.15 -6.38
C ALA A 31 1.24 3.19 -7.15
N ASP A 32 0.56 4.14 -7.80
CA ASP A 32 1.21 5.28 -8.42
C ASP A 32 1.82 6.23 -7.38
N VAL A 33 1.22 6.30 -6.18
CA VAL A 33 1.65 7.17 -5.08
C VAL A 33 1.54 6.43 -3.74
N VAL A 34 2.59 6.55 -2.92
CA VAL A 34 2.63 6.06 -1.54
C VAL A 34 2.86 7.26 -0.60
N ALA A 35 1.97 7.45 0.37
CA ALA A 35 2.08 8.51 1.39
C ALA A 35 2.31 7.88 2.78
N TYR A 36 3.34 8.34 3.48
CA TYR A 36 3.71 7.88 4.83
C TYR A 36 4.41 9.01 5.61
N HIS A 37 4.48 8.88 6.94
CA HIS A 37 5.17 9.78 7.85
C HIS A 37 6.00 8.99 8.85
#